data_AF-A0A191HU98-F1
#
_entry.id   AF-A0A191HU98-F1
#
_cell.length_a   1.000
_cell.length_b   1.000
_cell.length_c   1.000
_cell.angle_alpha   90.00
_cell.angle_beta   90.00
_cell.angle_gamma   90.00
#
_symmetry.space_group_name_H-M   'P 1'
#
loop_
_entity.id
_entity.type
_entity.pdbx_description
1 polymer ?
#
loop_
_entity_poly.entity_id
_entity_poly.type
_entity_poly.pdbx_seq_one_letter_code
_entity_poly.pdbx_strand_id
1 'polypeptide(L)'
;MMHNIKITDTTFRDAHQSLWATRMHTEDMLPIAEALDNVGYHALEVWGGATFDVCLRFLGEDPWERLRTLKKHIKKTPLQMLLRGQSLVGYQHYPDDVVEAFITRAVQNGIDIIRIFDALNDIRNMEVAIRVAKREGAHIQGSVVYTISPVHTLESYLEKALELEVLGVDSLCIKDMAGLLTPYKAYEMVKLFKEHLRMPVELHNHYIGGLAVATCMKAAEAGVDVVDTASGPLAFGASQPPVETLVRAFQDTPYETGLDLSQLFEIDQYLEGLRVKLGHERGVTRISDMRVFQHQVPGGMISNLVSQLKEQKAGNRLDEVLDEIPKVRAEFGYPPLVTPTSQIVGTQAVLNVLTGERYKLVPGEVKAYMKGLYGQPAGQVSEEIRKKIIGDEKPIECRPANLLEPGMEKAREDISYLTDDIDDIISYALFPQVAKKFLEAREKGIVIRESNLDDVRKAKKDRAENIQKMNVSKDVDSMNVNEIKALISEVSNSDIAELNVKTDGVELSIKRDNSTYSIPRQTSKQSRIIEEIVETISEVENEVDGVAVKSPMVGTFYKSPSPDAPSYVEVGTKVEVGQTLCIVEAMKLMNEIQAEVAGTVAKVLLEDATPVEYGQDLFIIVEDE
;
A
#
# COMPACT_ATOMS: atom_id res chain seq x y z
N MET A 1 -20.20 -38.80 -3.12
CA MET A 1 -20.59 -37.87 -2.03
C MET A 1 -20.67 -36.49 -2.65
N MET A 2 -21.65 -35.67 -2.27
CA MET A 2 -21.64 -34.25 -2.60
C MET A 2 -20.48 -33.59 -1.85
N HIS A 3 -19.69 -32.77 -2.54
CA HIS A 3 -18.55 -32.05 -1.97
C HIS A 3 -18.89 -30.55 -2.02
N ASN A 4 -19.62 -30.08 -1.01
CA ASN A 4 -20.10 -28.70 -0.99
C ASN A 4 -18.93 -27.73 -0.78
N ILE A 5 -18.78 -26.79 -1.70
CA ILE A 5 -17.75 -25.75 -1.61
C ILE A 5 -18.20 -24.70 -0.61
N LYS A 6 -17.35 -24.41 0.38
CA LYS A 6 -17.60 -23.32 1.32
C LYS A 6 -17.01 -22.01 0.79
N ILE A 7 -17.53 -20.89 1.27
CA ILE A 7 -17.15 -19.55 0.80
C ILE A 7 -16.67 -18.69 1.97
N THR A 8 -15.50 -18.08 1.82
CA THR A 8 -15.05 -16.96 2.65
C THR A 8 -15.38 -15.66 1.92
N ASP A 9 -16.09 -14.73 2.56
CA ASP A 9 -16.32 -13.40 1.98
C ASP A 9 -15.20 -12.43 2.40
N THR A 10 -14.69 -11.66 1.44
CA THR A 10 -13.60 -10.69 1.64
C THR A 10 -14.05 -9.23 1.54
N THR A 11 -15.36 -8.99 1.51
CA THR A 11 -15.95 -7.68 1.18
C THR A 11 -15.49 -6.59 2.15
N PHE A 12 -15.40 -6.90 3.44
CA PHE A 12 -14.98 -5.96 4.49
C PHE A 12 -13.45 -5.85 4.69
N ARG A 13 -12.64 -6.57 3.89
CA ARG A 13 -11.17 -6.50 3.96
C ARG A 13 -10.52 -6.41 2.59
N ASP A 14 -10.30 -7.52 1.90
CA ASP A 14 -9.47 -7.54 0.69
C ASP A 14 -10.12 -6.84 -0.50
N ALA A 15 -11.46 -6.87 -0.58
CA ALA A 15 -12.17 -6.33 -1.72
C ALA A 15 -12.04 -4.79 -1.82
N HIS A 16 -12.34 -4.08 -0.72
CA HIS A 16 -12.15 -2.63 -0.66
C HIS A 16 -10.68 -2.24 -0.55
N GLN A 17 -9.81 -3.10 -0.01
CA GLN A 17 -8.35 -2.91 -0.10
C GLN A 17 -7.90 -2.86 -1.58
N SER A 18 -8.47 -3.73 -2.41
CA SER A 18 -8.11 -3.84 -3.83
C SER A 18 -8.71 -2.72 -4.69
N LEU A 19 -9.96 -2.33 -4.45
CA LEU A 19 -10.68 -1.40 -5.33
C LEU A 19 -10.79 0.03 -4.78
N TRP A 20 -10.89 0.18 -3.47
CA TRP A 20 -11.23 1.46 -2.81
C TRP A 20 -10.09 1.96 -1.93
N ALA A 21 -8.85 1.51 -2.18
CA ALA A 21 -7.66 1.87 -1.41
C ALA A 21 -7.83 1.65 0.10
N THR A 22 -8.60 0.64 0.49
CA THR A 22 -8.89 0.29 1.89
C THR A 22 -9.74 1.35 2.63
N ARG A 23 -10.48 2.21 1.90
CA ARG A 23 -11.19 3.37 2.47
C ARG A 23 -12.65 3.11 2.87
N MET A 24 -13.04 1.86 3.07
CA MET A 24 -14.35 1.57 3.67
C MET A 24 -14.31 1.87 5.17
N HIS A 25 -15.19 2.78 5.62
CA HIS A 25 -15.33 3.18 7.01
C HIS A 25 -16.12 2.15 7.83
N THR A 26 -15.90 2.13 9.14
CA THR A 26 -16.65 1.22 10.02
C THR A 26 -18.15 1.52 9.95
N GLU A 27 -18.55 2.79 9.91
CA GLU A 27 -19.96 3.19 9.83
C GLU A 27 -20.69 2.71 8.57
N ASP A 28 -19.97 2.49 7.47
CA ASP A 28 -20.52 1.96 6.23
C ASP A 28 -20.61 0.41 6.25
N MET A 29 -19.87 -0.25 7.14
CA MET A 29 -19.92 -1.72 7.30
C MET A 29 -21.12 -2.13 8.17
N LEU A 30 -21.40 -1.39 9.24
CA LEU A 30 -22.40 -1.79 10.26
C LEU A 30 -23.81 -2.03 9.71
N PRO A 31 -24.36 -1.21 8.79
CA PRO A 31 -25.75 -1.38 8.35
C PRO A 31 -26.01 -2.71 7.62
N ILE A 32 -24.97 -3.36 7.08
CA ILE A 32 -25.09 -4.64 6.35
C ILE A 32 -24.42 -5.82 7.06
N ALA A 33 -23.78 -5.59 8.20
CA ALA A 33 -23.01 -6.61 8.92
C ALA A 33 -23.86 -7.82 9.35
N GLU A 34 -25.07 -7.60 9.86
CA GLU A 34 -25.98 -8.70 10.26
C GLU A 34 -26.52 -9.48 9.05
N ALA A 35 -26.73 -8.83 7.91
CA ALA A 35 -27.12 -9.51 6.69
C ALA A 35 -26.01 -10.46 6.22
N LEU A 36 -24.75 -9.99 6.20
CA LEU A 36 -23.58 -10.83 5.91
C LEU A 36 -23.47 -12.02 6.88
N ASP A 37 -23.70 -11.80 8.18
CA ASP A 37 -23.65 -12.86 9.20
C ASP A 37 -24.72 -13.95 9.01
N ASN A 38 -25.83 -13.63 8.32
CA ASN A 38 -26.95 -14.54 8.12
C ASN A 38 -26.82 -15.42 6.86
N VAL A 39 -25.91 -15.09 5.93
CA VAL A 39 -25.76 -15.81 4.65
C VAL A 39 -25.34 -17.26 4.84
N GLY A 40 -24.52 -17.55 5.86
CA GLY A 40 -23.94 -18.89 6.10
C GLY A 40 -22.55 -19.08 5.49
N TYR A 41 -21.75 -18.01 5.38
CA TYR A 41 -20.35 -18.08 4.96
C TYR A 41 -19.51 -18.98 5.89
N HIS A 42 -18.41 -19.52 5.35
CA HIS A 42 -17.38 -20.19 6.13
C HIS A 42 -16.73 -19.24 7.13
N ALA A 43 -16.41 -18.04 6.64
CA ALA A 43 -15.75 -16.98 7.37
C ALA A 43 -16.05 -15.63 6.70
N LEU A 44 -15.97 -14.55 7.48
CA LEU A 44 -15.90 -13.19 6.97
C LEU A 44 -14.49 -12.66 7.23
N GLU A 45 -13.74 -12.40 6.16
CA GLU A 45 -12.46 -11.73 6.29
C GLU A 45 -12.70 -10.22 6.44
N VAL A 46 -12.44 -9.71 7.65
CA VAL A 46 -12.80 -8.34 8.03
C VAL A 46 -11.62 -7.50 8.52
N TRP A 47 -10.44 -8.13 8.68
CA TRP A 47 -9.33 -7.51 9.42
C TRP A 47 -7.95 -7.93 8.93
N GLY A 48 -6.91 -7.24 9.41
CA GLY A 48 -5.54 -7.44 8.95
C GLY A 48 -5.29 -6.85 7.56
N GLY A 49 -4.22 -7.28 6.91
CA GLY A 49 -3.74 -6.64 5.68
C GLY A 49 -3.45 -5.15 5.91
N ALA A 50 -3.91 -4.28 5.00
CA ALA A 50 -3.68 -2.83 5.10
C ALA A 50 -4.70 -2.11 6.01
N THR A 51 -5.77 -2.79 6.46
CA THR A 51 -6.86 -2.14 7.18
C THR A 51 -6.39 -1.48 8.48
N PHE A 52 -5.45 -2.10 9.19
CA PHE A 52 -4.94 -1.59 10.47
C PHE A 52 -4.25 -0.23 10.33
N ASP A 53 -3.23 -0.13 9.45
CA ASP A 53 -2.53 1.13 9.17
C ASP A 53 -3.49 2.19 8.59
N VAL A 54 -4.39 1.79 7.69
CA VAL A 54 -5.31 2.73 7.04
C VAL A 54 -6.34 3.32 8.00
N CYS A 55 -6.87 2.52 8.94
CA CYS A 55 -7.74 3.02 10.01
C CYS A 55 -7.10 4.18 10.77
N LEU A 56 -5.88 3.96 11.27
CA LEU A 56 -5.14 4.96 12.04
C LEU A 56 -4.73 6.17 11.20
N ARG A 57 -4.18 5.91 10.01
CA ARG A 57 -3.51 6.92 9.20
C ARG A 57 -4.47 7.82 8.44
N PHE A 58 -5.55 7.26 7.90
CA PHE A 58 -6.38 7.94 6.90
C PHE A 58 -7.83 8.07 7.31
N LEU A 59 -8.38 7.09 8.03
CA LEU A 59 -9.80 7.11 8.40
C LEU A 59 -10.05 7.82 9.74
N GLY A 60 -9.00 8.00 10.56
CA GLY A 60 -9.18 8.50 11.92
C GLY A 60 -9.99 7.53 12.78
N GLU A 61 -9.90 6.22 12.49
CA GLU A 61 -10.61 5.17 13.19
C GLU A 61 -9.63 4.29 13.96
N ASP A 62 -10.05 3.84 15.14
CA ASP A 62 -9.32 2.81 15.87
C ASP A 62 -9.62 1.44 15.24
N PRO A 63 -8.62 0.74 14.68
CA PRO A 63 -8.86 -0.57 14.10
C PRO A 63 -9.41 -1.54 15.15
N TRP A 64 -8.94 -1.49 16.41
CA TRP A 64 -9.36 -2.42 17.47
C TRP A 64 -10.84 -2.22 17.80
N GLU A 65 -11.30 -0.97 17.84
CA GLU A 65 -12.73 -0.69 18.02
C GLU A 65 -13.55 -1.14 16.81
N ARG A 66 -13.03 -1.01 15.57
CA ARG A 66 -13.68 -1.61 14.39
C ARG A 66 -13.89 -3.11 14.59
N LEU A 67 -12.85 -3.85 15.00
CA LEU A 67 -12.97 -5.30 15.24
C LEU A 67 -14.02 -5.62 16.30
N ARG A 68 -13.93 -4.98 17.47
CA ARG A 68 -14.90 -5.20 18.56
C ARG A 68 -16.32 -4.87 18.12
N THR A 69 -16.51 -3.81 17.35
CA THR A 69 -17.82 -3.39 16.86
C THR A 69 -18.37 -4.37 15.83
N LEU A 70 -17.56 -4.81 14.86
CA LEU A 70 -17.97 -5.85 13.93
C LEU A 70 -18.32 -7.16 14.65
N LYS A 71 -17.50 -7.60 15.63
CA LYS A 71 -17.80 -8.77 16.45
C LYS A 71 -19.07 -8.60 17.29
N LYS A 72 -19.50 -7.38 17.61
CA LYS A 72 -20.81 -7.12 18.28
C LYS A 72 -21.99 -7.40 17.36
N HIS A 73 -21.86 -7.24 16.05
CA HIS A 73 -22.94 -7.46 15.08
C HIS A 73 -22.86 -8.83 14.37
N ILE A 74 -21.64 -9.33 14.11
CA ILE A 74 -21.39 -10.61 13.46
C ILE A 74 -21.15 -11.66 14.55
N LYS A 75 -22.12 -12.55 14.74
CA LYS A 75 -22.15 -13.53 15.85
C LYS A 75 -22.11 -14.97 15.41
N LYS A 76 -22.58 -15.27 14.20
CA LYS A 76 -22.71 -16.65 13.69
C LYS A 76 -21.49 -17.07 12.91
N THR A 77 -20.93 -16.14 12.13
CA THR A 77 -19.85 -16.40 11.18
C THR A 77 -18.50 -16.08 11.81
N PRO A 78 -17.51 -17.00 11.71
CA PRO A 78 -16.14 -16.72 12.15
C PRO A 78 -15.54 -15.49 11.47
N LEU A 79 -14.86 -14.64 12.23
CA LEU A 79 -14.08 -13.52 11.70
C LEU A 79 -12.67 -13.98 11.36
N GLN A 80 -12.27 -13.74 10.11
CA GLN A 80 -10.94 -14.01 9.60
C GLN A 80 -10.11 -12.73 9.49
N MET A 81 -8.79 -12.86 9.74
CA MET A 81 -7.81 -11.84 9.37
C MET A 81 -6.66 -12.39 8.52
N LEU A 82 -6.05 -11.50 7.72
CA LEU A 82 -4.76 -11.76 7.07
C LEU A 82 -3.61 -11.23 7.93
N LEU A 83 -2.64 -12.10 8.25
CA LEU A 83 -1.47 -11.78 9.06
C LEU A 83 -0.18 -12.19 8.35
N ARG A 84 0.78 -11.26 8.23
CA ARG A 84 2.11 -11.57 7.68
C ARG A 84 3.04 -12.03 8.79
N GLY A 85 3.17 -13.34 9.02
CA GLY A 85 4.09 -13.97 10.00
C GLY A 85 4.73 -13.01 11.02
N GLN A 86 6.01 -12.71 10.82
CA GLN A 86 6.83 -11.86 11.71
C GLN A 86 6.59 -10.34 11.55
N SER A 87 5.95 -9.92 10.46
CA SER A 87 5.65 -8.50 10.17
C SER A 87 4.24 -8.09 10.57
N LEU A 88 3.41 -9.02 11.01
CA LEU A 88 2.03 -8.82 11.43
C LEU A 88 1.23 -8.04 10.37
N VAL A 89 0.87 -6.80 10.68
CA VAL A 89 0.15 -5.87 9.79
C VAL A 89 1.03 -4.70 9.33
N GLY A 90 2.32 -4.71 9.69
CA GLY A 90 3.30 -3.69 9.34
C GLY A 90 4.21 -4.03 8.15
N TYR A 91 5.36 -3.35 8.11
CA TYR A 91 6.26 -3.33 6.94
C TYR A 91 7.67 -3.89 7.21
N GLN A 92 8.02 -4.14 8.46
CA GLN A 92 9.29 -4.71 8.90
C GLN A 92 9.05 -5.93 9.81
N HIS A 93 10.09 -6.67 10.18
CA HIS A 93 9.96 -7.70 11.20
C HIS A 93 9.86 -7.07 12.59
N TYR A 94 8.98 -7.61 13.43
CA TYR A 94 8.83 -7.21 14.83
C TYR A 94 9.45 -8.27 15.75
N PRO A 95 9.93 -7.89 16.95
CA PRO A 95 10.37 -8.86 17.95
C PRO A 95 9.21 -9.74 18.42
N ASP A 96 9.55 -10.91 18.97
CA ASP A 96 8.56 -11.95 19.29
C ASP A 96 7.55 -11.54 20.36
N ASP A 97 7.92 -10.64 21.28
CA ASP A 97 7.01 -10.12 22.32
C ASP A 97 5.91 -9.23 21.72
N VAL A 98 6.22 -8.45 20.69
CA VAL A 98 5.25 -7.67 19.92
C VAL A 98 4.32 -8.58 19.11
N VAL A 99 4.88 -9.62 18.48
CA VAL A 99 4.09 -10.66 17.76
C VAL A 99 3.12 -11.35 18.72
N GLU A 100 3.61 -11.72 19.90
CA GLU A 100 2.81 -12.37 20.91
C GLU A 100 1.68 -11.47 21.40
N ALA A 101 1.99 -10.23 21.80
CA ALA A 101 1.02 -9.27 22.28
C ALA A 101 -0.08 -8.99 21.23
N PHE A 102 0.30 -8.78 19.96
CA PHE A 102 -0.65 -8.51 18.89
C PHE A 102 -1.62 -9.66 18.66
N ILE A 103 -1.10 -10.89 18.54
CA ILE A 103 -1.95 -12.06 18.24
C ILE A 103 -2.87 -12.38 19.41
N THR A 104 -2.37 -12.34 20.65
CA THR A 104 -3.19 -12.50 21.86
C THR A 104 -4.33 -11.48 21.87
N ARG A 105 -4.05 -10.20 21.58
CA ARG A 105 -5.08 -9.16 21.54
C ARG A 105 -6.04 -9.32 20.37
N ALA A 106 -5.58 -9.74 19.20
CA ALA A 106 -6.44 -9.98 18.04
C ALA A 106 -7.50 -11.07 18.33
N VAL A 107 -7.08 -12.19 18.92
CA VAL A 107 -7.99 -13.29 19.30
C VAL A 107 -8.94 -12.85 20.40
N GLN A 108 -8.45 -12.19 21.45
CA GLN A 108 -9.29 -11.68 22.54
C GLN A 108 -10.35 -10.66 22.08
N ASN A 109 -10.05 -9.87 21.05
CA ASN A 109 -10.99 -8.89 20.49
C ASN A 109 -11.97 -9.50 19.48
N GLY A 110 -11.81 -10.77 19.09
CA GLY A 110 -12.83 -11.53 18.36
C GLY A 110 -12.43 -12.14 17.02
N ILE A 111 -11.13 -12.15 16.67
CA ILE A 111 -10.64 -12.93 15.52
C ILE A 111 -10.70 -14.42 15.84
N ASP A 112 -11.35 -15.19 14.96
CA ASP A 112 -11.52 -16.64 15.09
C ASP A 112 -10.55 -17.41 14.17
N ILE A 113 -10.26 -16.87 12.97
CA ILE A 113 -9.37 -17.48 11.97
C ILE A 113 -8.23 -16.52 11.64
N ILE A 114 -6.98 -17.00 11.72
CA ILE A 114 -5.79 -16.23 11.33
C ILE A 114 -5.14 -16.88 10.12
N ARG A 115 -5.23 -16.22 8.96
CA ARG A 115 -4.51 -16.59 7.74
C ARG A 115 -3.09 -16.04 7.82
N ILE A 116 -2.14 -16.90 8.16
CA ILE A 116 -0.72 -16.55 8.33
C ILE A 116 0.02 -16.84 7.02
N PHE A 117 0.79 -15.87 6.53
CA PHE A 117 1.67 -16.03 5.37
C PHE A 117 3.01 -15.35 5.59
N ASP A 118 4.01 -15.75 4.82
CA ASP A 118 5.29 -15.03 4.69
C ASP A 118 5.49 -14.58 3.24
N ALA A 119 6.11 -13.42 3.03
CA ALA A 119 6.27 -12.86 1.68
C ALA A 119 7.23 -13.67 0.79
N LEU A 120 8.15 -14.42 1.39
CA LEU A 120 9.13 -15.28 0.73
C LEU A 120 8.77 -16.77 0.79
N ASN A 121 7.62 -17.11 1.41
CA ASN A 121 7.31 -18.47 1.84
C ASN A 121 8.39 -19.07 2.78
N ASP A 122 9.08 -18.23 3.57
CA ASP A 122 10.00 -18.67 4.60
C ASP A 122 9.22 -19.03 5.88
N ILE A 123 9.02 -20.34 6.08
CA ILE A 123 8.20 -20.87 7.18
C ILE A 123 8.73 -20.45 8.56
N ARG A 124 10.04 -20.18 8.70
CA ARG A 124 10.65 -19.74 9.96
C ARG A 124 10.05 -18.42 10.45
N ASN A 125 9.64 -17.54 9.53
CA ASN A 125 8.98 -16.27 9.85
C ASN A 125 7.52 -16.45 10.30
N MET A 126 6.95 -17.65 10.18
CA MET A 126 5.57 -17.96 10.55
C MET A 126 5.47 -18.70 11.88
N GLU A 127 6.54 -19.36 12.34
CA GLU A 127 6.55 -20.25 13.51
C GLU A 127 6.00 -19.61 14.79
N VAL A 128 6.45 -18.40 15.12
CA VAL A 128 6.02 -17.69 16.34
C VAL A 128 4.55 -17.33 16.25
N ALA A 129 4.11 -16.81 15.11
CA ALA A 129 2.73 -16.44 14.90
C ALA A 129 1.80 -17.67 14.98
N ILE A 130 2.17 -18.78 14.35
CA ILE A 130 1.44 -20.06 14.40
C ILE A 130 1.36 -20.55 15.86
N ARG A 131 2.49 -20.61 16.57
CA ARG A 131 2.55 -21.08 17.95
C ARG A 131 1.67 -20.26 18.89
N VAL A 132 1.74 -18.93 18.80
CA VAL A 132 0.93 -18.04 19.65
C VAL A 132 -0.54 -18.16 19.29
N ALA A 133 -0.92 -18.10 18.01
CA ALA A 133 -2.30 -18.24 17.57
C ALA A 133 -2.93 -19.56 18.08
N LYS A 134 -2.15 -20.66 18.04
CA LYS A 134 -2.56 -21.96 18.57
C LYS A 134 -2.82 -21.94 20.06
N ARG A 135 -1.94 -21.30 20.82
CA ARG A 135 -2.06 -21.14 22.27
C ARG A 135 -3.33 -20.38 22.65
N GLU A 136 -3.66 -19.34 21.89
CA GLU A 136 -4.84 -18.50 22.12
C GLU A 136 -6.15 -19.15 21.62
N GLY A 137 -6.05 -20.28 20.91
CA GLY A 137 -7.21 -21.08 20.49
C GLY A 137 -7.86 -20.63 19.17
N ALA A 138 -7.16 -19.84 18.35
CA ALA A 138 -7.63 -19.49 17.01
C ALA A 138 -7.45 -20.67 16.03
N HIS A 139 -8.26 -20.70 14.97
CA HIS A 139 -8.03 -21.56 13.81
C HIS A 139 -6.90 -20.97 12.97
N ILE A 140 -5.87 -21.77 12.71
CA ILE A 140 -4.67 -21.32 12.01
C ILE A 140 -4.75 -21.77 10.56
N GLN A 141 -4.79 -20.80 9.65
CA GLN A 141 -4.66 -21.08 8.23
C GLN A 141 -3.25 -20.70 7.75
N GLY A 142 -2.39 -21.71 7.58
CA GLY A 142 -1.08 -21.52 6.95
C GLY A 142 -1.24 -21.22 5.46
N SER A 143 -0.38 -20.39 4.88
CA SER A 143 -0.53 -19.96 3.50
C SER A 143 0.75 -20.18 2.68
N VAL A 144 0.59 -20.67 1.45
CA VAL A 144 1.63 -20.62 0.42
C VAL A 144 1.29 -19.52 -0.58
N VAL A 145 2.18 -18.55 -0.75
CA VAL A 145 2.03 -17.46 -1.71
C VAL A 145 2.42 -17.95 -3.10
N TYR A 146 1.46 -17.94 -4.02
CA TYR A 146 1.65 -18.44 -5.37
C TYR A 146 2.30 -17.40 -6.30
N THR A 147 3.26 -17.85 -7.08
CA THR A 147 3.92 -17.09 -8.14
C THR A 147 4.52 -18.05 -9.20
N ILE A 148 5.01 -17.49 -10.32
CA ILE A 148 5.60 -18.28 -11.41
C ILE A 148 7.07 -17.88 -11.57
N SER A 149 7.97 -18.83 -11.34
CA SER A 149 9.40 -18.67 -11.65
C SER A 149 10.09 -20.05 -11.79
N PRO A 150 11.36 -20.11 -12.25
CA PRO A 150 12.08 -21.38 -12.41
C PRO A 150 12.24 -22.20 -11.11
N VAL A 151 12.10 -21.58 -9.93
CA VAL A 151 12.24 -22.25 -8.63
C VAL A 151 10.91 -22.59 -7.95
N HIS A 152 9.79 -22.11 -8.49
CA HIS A 152 8.46 -22.37 -7.94
C HIS A 152 7.74 -23.46 -8.75
N THR A 153 7.92 -24.72 -8.33
CA THR A 153 7.24 -25.89 -8.90
C THR A 153 6.10 -26.37 -8.00
N LEU A 154 5.27 -27.30 -8.51
CA LEU A 154 4.19 -27.89 -7.68
C LEU A 154 4.76 -28.62 -6.47
N GLU A 155 5.89 -29.30 -6.65
CA GLU A 155 6.62 -30.03 -5.61
C GLU A 155 7.15 -29.06 -4.54
N SER A 156 7.78 -27.95 -4.94
CA SER A 156 8.27 -26.97 -3.97
C SER A 156 7.14 -26.35 -3.15
N TYR A 157 5.96 -26.15 -3.73
CA TYR A 157 4.79 -25.67 -2.98
C TYR A 157 4.25 -26.74 -2.02
N LEU A 158 4.24 -28.02 -2.45
CA LEU A 158 3.84 -29.12 -1.58
C LEU A 158 4.78 -29.28 -0.40
N GLU A 159 6.08 -29.16 -0.60
CA GLU A 159 7.08 -29.18 0.47
C GLU A 159 6.78 -28.12 1.54
N LYS A 160 6.49 -26.88 1.11
CA LYS A 160 6.10 -25.81 2.03
C LYS A 160 4.78 -26.07 2.75
N ALA A 161 3.80 -26.66 2.05
CA ALA A 161 2.53 -27.05 2.66
C ALA A 161 2.71 -28.15 3.73
N LEU A 162 3.60 -29.12 3.49
CA LEU A 162 3.96 -30.17 4.45
C LEU A 162 4.71 -29.61 5.66
N GLU A 163 5.63 -28.67 5.47
CA GLU A 163 6.29 -27.95 6.58
C GLU A 163 5.26 -27.26 7.48
N LEU A 164 4.24 -26.61 6.89
CA LEU A 164 3.14 -26.00 7.63
C LEU A 164 2.26 -27.03 8.37
N GLU A 165 1.95 -28.17 7.75
CA GLU A 165 1.20 -29.26 8.41
C GLU A 165 1.95 -29.78 9.64
N VAL A 166 3.28 -29.91 9.57
CA VAL A 166 4.13 -30.32 10.71
C VAL A 166 4.08 -29.31 11.84
N LEU A 167 4.03 -28.00 11.55
CA LEU A 167 3.79 -26.95 12.56
C LEU A 167 2.37 -26.98 13.15
N GLY A 168 1.47 -27.76 12.54
CA GLY A 168 0.13 -28.03 13.02
C GLY A 168 -0.84 -26.89 12.76
N VAL A 169 -0.80 -26.33 11.56
CA VAL A 169 -1.88 -25.46 11.04
C VAL A 169 -3.15 -26.29 10.80
N ASP A 170 -4.32 -25.66 10.94
CA ASP A 170 -5.62 -26.33 10.87
C ASP A 170 -6.20 -26.37 9.45
N SER A 171 -5.81 -25.43 8.60
CA SER A 171 -6.08 -25.44 7.15
C SER A 171 -4.94 -24.78 6.36
N LEU A 172 -4.92 -24.98 5.05
CA LEU A 172 -3.96 -24.39 4.13
C LEU A 172 -4.64 -23.45 3.15
N CYS A 173 -4.07 -22.27 2.91
CA CYS A 173 -4.48 -21.36 1.84
C CYS A 173 -3.44 -21.34 0.70
N ILE A 174 -3.91 -21.53 -0.54
CA ILE A 174 -3.17 -21.18 -1.74
C ILE A 174 -3.47 -19.71 -2.04
N LYS A 175 -2.50 -18.82 -1.79
CA LYS A 175 -2.67 -17.38 -1.93
C LYS A 175 -2.12 -16.88 -3.26
N ASP A 176 -2.97 -16.76 -4.27
CA ASP A 176 -2.67 -16.17 -5.57
C ASP A 176 -3.00 -14.66 -5.59
N MET A 177 -2.14 -13.87 -4.95
CA MET A 177 -2.29 -12.42 -4.79
C MET A 177 -2.29 -11.62 -6.11
N ALA A 178 -1.76 -12.20 -7.19
CA ALA A 178 -1.62 -11.53 -8.48
C ALA A 178 -2.58 -12.07 -9.55
N GLY A 179 -3.42 -13.07 -9.23
CA GLY A 179 -4.36 -13.67 -10.18
C GLY A 179 -3.64 -14.41 -11.33
N LEU A 180 -2.51 -15.06 -11.03
CA LEU A 180 -1.66 -15.76 -11.99
C LEU A 180 -2.03 -17.24 -12.14
N LEU A 181 -2.74 -17.82 -11.18
CA LEU A 181 -3.02 -19.25 -11.14
C LEU A 181 -4.06 -19.61 -12.20
N THR A 182 -3.60 -20.32 -13.25
CA THR A 182 -4.48 -20.76 -14.33
C THR A 182 -5.38 -21.91 -13.88
N PRO A 183 -6.56 -22.11 -14.51
CA PRO A 183 -7.50 -23.13 -14.07
C PRO A 183 -6.93 -24.54 -14.02
N TYR A 184 -6.21 -24.96 -15.05
CA TYR A 184 -5.61 -26.30 -15.09
C TYR A 184 -4.47 -26.45 -14.06
N LYS A 185 -3.71 -25.39 -13.80
CA LYS A 185 -2.66 -25.43 -12.78
C LYS A 185 -3.24 -25.49 -11.36
N ALA A 186 -4.35 -24.81 -11.12
CA ALA A 186 -5.12 -24.96 -9.88
C ALA A 186 -5.62 -26.39 -9.68
N TYR A 187 -6.14 -27.03 -10.74
CA TYR A 187 -6.55 -28.43 -10.66
C TYR A 187 -5.39 -29.34 -10.26
N GLU A 188 -4.24 -29.22 -10.95
CA GLU A 188 -3.03 -30.00 -10.64
C GLU A 188 -2.56 -29.78 -9.19
N MET A 189 -2.44 -28.52 -8.78
CA MET A 189 -1.93 -28.13 -7.47
C MET A 189 -2.84 -28.58 -6.33
N VAL A 190 -4.14 -28.31 -6.44
CA VAL A 190 -5.13 -28.72 -5.42
C VAL A 190 -5.18 -30.23 -5.33
N LYS A 191 -5.20 -30.94 -6.46
CA LYS A 191 -5.22 -32.41 -6.45
C LYS A 191 -3.99 -32.98 -5.77
N LEU A 192 -2.80 -32.47 -6.10
CA LEU A 192 -1.55 -32.87 -5.46
C LEU A 192 -1.60 -32.64 -3.95
N PHE A 193 -2.12 -31.50 -3.52
CA PHE A 193 -2.24 -31.16 -2.10
C PHE A 193 -3.23 -32.10 -1.39
N LYS A 194 -4.41 -32.34 -1.95
CA LYS A 194 -5.43 -33.23 -1.38
C LYS A 194 -4.98 -34.70 -1.31
N GLU A 195 -4.03 -35.12 -2.15
CA GLU A 195 -3.43 -36.46 -2.11
C GLU A 195 -2.43 -36.65 -0.95
N HIS A 196 -1.79 -35.57 -0.49
CA HIS A 196 -0.68 -35.63 0.47
C HIS A 196 -0.97 -34.99 1.83
N LEU A 197 -1.91 -34.04 1.87
CA LEU A 197 -2.26 -33.26 3.05
C LEU A 197 -3.57 -33.74 3.65
N ARG A 198 -3.68 -33.68 4.97
CA ARG A 198 -4.90 -34.07 5.69
C ARG A 198 -5.80 -32.88 5.99
N MET A 199 -5.23 -31.69 6.09
CA MET A 199 -5.98 -30.47 6.38
C MET A 199 -6.79 -29.97 5.18
N PRO A 200 -7.87 -29.20 5.41
CA PRO A 200 -8.61 -28.53 4.34
C PRO A 200 -7.72 -27.55 3.56
N VAL A 201 -8.01 -27.41 2.26
CA VAL A 201 -7.34 -26.49 1.34
C VAL A 201 -8.32 -25.40 0.90
N GLU A 202 -7.89 -24.16 1.00
CA GLU A 202 -8.61 -22.96 0.61
C GLU A 202 -7.89 -22.27 -0.55
N LEU A 203 -8.64 -21.80 -1.54
CA LEU A 203 -8.09 -21.02 -2.65
C LEU A 203 -8.48 -19.55 -2.51
N HIS A 204 -7.46 -18.70 -2.45
CA HIS A 204 -7.59 -17.26 -2.54
C HIS A 204 -6.99 -16.78 -3.86
N ASN A 205 -7.78 -16.15 -4.73
CA ASN A 205 -7.32 -15.60 -5.99
C ASN A 205 -7.96 -14.24 -6.32
N HIS A 206 -7.29 -13.50 -7.19
CA HIS A 206 -7.79 -12.22 -7.70
C HIS A 206 -8.26 -12.35 -9.15
N TYR A 207 -9.26 -11.55 -9.53
CA TYR A 207 -9.92 -11.55 -10.83
C TYR A 207 -9.19 -10.66 -11.86
N ILE A 208 -7.98 -10.18 -11.57
CA ILE A 208 -7.33 -9.12 -12.35
C ILE A 208 -7.07 -9.55 -13.80
N GLY A 209 -6.70 -10.82 -13.99
CA GLY A 209 -6.54 -11.44 -15.30
C GLY A 209 -7.81 -12.09 -15.88
N GLY A 210 -8.93 -12.03 -15.17
CA GLY A 210 -10.22 -12.59 -15.59
C GLY A 210 -10.34 -14.12 -15.45
N LEU A 211 -9.39 -14.79 -14.79
CA LEU A 211 -9.35 -16.26 -14.70
C LEU A 211 -10.03 -16.82 -13.44
N ALA A 212 -10.22 -16.01 -12.41
CA ALA A 212 -10.49 -16.52 -11.06
C ALA A 212 -11.74 -17.40 -10.93
N VAL A 213 -12.86 -17.11 -11.61
CA VAL A 213 -14.05 -17.99 -11.60
C VAL A 213 -13.72 -19.37 -12.17
N ALA A 214 -13.08 -19.43 -13.34
CA ALA A 214 -12.68 -20.70 -13.95
C ALA A 214 -11.66 -21.46 -13.08
N THR A 215 -10.75 -20.72 -12.43
CA THR A 215 -9.78 -21.28 -11.48
C THR A 215 -10.47 -21.88 -10.26
N CYS A 216 -11.47 -21.21 -9.67
CA CYS A 216 -12.27 -21.76 -8.57
C CYS A 216 -13.05 -23.01 -8.99
N MET A 217 -13.64 -23.03 -10.19
CA MET A 217 -14.34 -24.21 -10.69
C MET A 217 -13.40 -25.41 -10.85
N LYS A 218 -12.21 -25.21 -11.41
CA LYS A 218 -11.21 -26.28 -11.54
C LYS A 218 -10.61 -26.72 -10.20
N ALA A 219 -10.46 -25.81 -9.25
CA ALA A 219 -10.08 -26.16 -7.88
C ALA A 219 -11.16 -27.00 -7.18
N ALA A 220 -12.45 -26.68 -7.39
CA ALA A 220 -13.57 -27.47 -6.89
C ALA A 220 -13.57 -28.90 -7.45
N GLU A 221 -13.35 -29.05 -8.77
CA GLU A 221 -13.19 -30.37 -9.40
C GLU A 221 -12.01 -31.18 -8.86
N ALA A 222 -10.98 -30.52 -8.32
CA ALA A 222 -9.83 -31.15 -7.69
C ALA A 222 -10.01 -31.39 -6.18
N GLY A 223 -11.11 -30.94 -5.58
CA GLY A 223 -11.43 -31.16 -4.17
C GLY A 223 -10.99 -30.05 -3.21
N VAL A 224 -10.86 -28.79 -3.67
CA VAL A 224 -10.69 -27.63 -2.76
C VAL A 224 -11.88 -27.53 -1.81
N ASP A 225 -11.66 -27.14 -0.56
CA ASP A 225 -12.71 -27.13 0.47
C ASP A 225 -13.39 -25.75 0.59
N VAL A 226 -12.63 -24.68 0.37
CA VAL A 226 -13.08 -23.29 0.53
C VAL A 226 -12.53 -22.42 -0.61
N VAL A 227 -13.30 -21.42 -1.05
CA VAL A 227 -12.81 -20.36 -1.94
C VAL A 227 -13.16 -18.97 -1.42
N ASP A 228 -12.28 -18.00 -1.66
CA ASP A 228 -12.53 -16.58 -1.34
C ASP A 228 -13.34 -15.89 -2.44
N THR A 229 -14.32 -15.10 -2.04
CA THR A 229 -15.17 -14.31 -2.95
C THR A 229 -15.46 -12.93 -2.36
N ALA A 230 -15.96 -12.01 -3.19
CA ALA A 230 -16.48 -10.72 -2.74
C ALA A 230 -17.88 -10.48 -3.30
N SER A 231 -18.67 -9.61 -2.67
CA SER A 231 -19.95 -9.17 -3.25
C SER A 231 -19.74 -8.37 -4.54
N GLY A 232 -20.65 -8.54 -5.50
CA GLY A 232 -20.60 -7.97 -6.85
C GLY A 232 -20.09 -6.53 -7.00
N PRO A 233 -20.47 -5.55 -6.16
CA PRO A 233 -20.04 -4.15 -6.32
C PRO A 233 -18.58 -3.93 -5.95
N LEU A 234 -18.00 -4.83 -5.15
CA LEU A 234 -16.60 -4.85 -4.75
C LEU A 234 -15.81 -6.03 -5.32
N ALA A 235 -16.38 -6.81 -6.23
CA ALA A 235 -15.71 -7.90 -6.93
C ALA A 235 -15.02 -7.42 -8.22
N PHE A 236 -14.45 -8.38 -8.97
CA PHE A 236 -13.81 -8.18 -10.29
C PHE A 236 -12.53 -7.35 -10.28
N GLY A 237 -11.87 -7.26 -11.44
CA GLY A 237 -10.63 -6.50 -11.59
C GLY A 237 -9.59 -6.94 -10.56
N ALA A 238 -8.98 -5.99 -9.85
CA ALA A 238 -8.01 -6.31 -8.81
C ALA A 238 -8.59 -7.03 -7.58
N SER A 239 -9.92 -7.22 -7.46
CA SER A 239 -10.58 -7.90 -6.33
C SER A 239 -10.81 -9.40 -6.60
N GLN A 240 -11.50 -10.07 -5.68
CA GLN A 240 -11.94 -11.47 -5.77
C GLN A 240 -13.03 -11.69 -6.85
N PRO A 241 -13.29 -12.95 -7.25
CA PRO A 241 -14.47 -13.29 -8.04
C PRO A 241 -15.77 -12.96 -7.28
N PRO A 242 -16.83 -12.55 -7.99
CA PRO A 242 -18.14 -12.27 -7.39
C PRO A 242 -18.80 -13.53 -6.82
N VAL A 243 -19.25 -13.46 -5.56
CA VAL A 243 -19.91 -14.56 -4.85
C VAL A 243 -21.16 -15.04 -5.59
N GLU A 244 -21.97 -14.11 -6.10
CA GLU A 244 -23.25 -14.39 -6.76
C GLU A 244 -23.04 -15.26 -8.01
N THR A 245 -21.94 -14.99 -8.75
CA THR A 245 -21.60 -15.76 -9.95
C THR A 245 -21.12 -17.15 -9.60
N LEU A 246 -20.27 -17.30 -8.57
CA LEU A 246 -19.77 -18.62 -8.17
C LEU A 246 -20.86 -19.50 -7.58
N VAL A 247 -21.72 -18.94 -6.73
CA VAL A 247 -22.88 -19.67 -6.19
C VAL A 247 -23.78 -20.17 -7.33
N ARG A 248 -24.07 -19.31 -8.31
CA ARG A 248 -24.86 -19.72 -9.49
C ARG A 248 -24.12 -20.74 -10.37
N ALA A 249 -22.80 -20.63 -10.52
CA ALA A 249 -22.00 -21.55 -11.32
C ALA A 249 -21.92 -22.96 -10.71
N PHE A 250 -21.96 -23.07 -9.38
CA PHE A 250 -21.95 -24.34 -8.66
C PHE A 250 -23.35 -24.94 -8.43
N GLN A 251 -24.42 -24.17 -8.64
CA GLN A 251 -25.79 -24.66 -8.50
C GLN A 251 -26.06 -25.84 -9.44
N ASP A 252 -26.80 -26.84 -8.95
CA ASP A 252 -27.12 -28.09 -9.67
C ASP A 252 -25.88 -28.93 -10.04
N THR A 253 -24.73 -28.70 -9.40
CA THR A 253 -23.51 -29.50 -9.53
C THR A 253 -23.17 -30.22 -8.21
N PRO A 254 -22.24 -31.19 -8.20
CA PRO A 254 -21.75 -31.80 -6.95
C PRO A 254 -21.04 -30.84 -5.99
N TYR A 255 -20.82 -29.59 -6.40
CA TYR A 255 -20.03 -28.57 -5.71
C TYR A 255 -20.89 -27.44 -5.12
N GLU A 256 -22.20 -27.62 -5.06
CA GLU A 256 -23.15 -26.61 -4.59
C GLU A 256 -22.77 -26.04 -3.20
N THR A 257 -22.91 -24.72 -3.04
CA THR A 257 -22.49 -24.02 -1.82
C THR A 257 -23.56 -24.00 -0.74
N GLY A 258 -24.84 -24.12 -1.12
CA GLY A 258 -25.99 -23.97 -0.22
C GLY A 258 -26.32 -22.53 0.17
N LEU A 259 -25.65 -21.53 -0.42
CA LEU A 259 -25.93 -20.11 -0.16
C LEU A 259 -27.16 -19.62 -0.93
N ASP A 260 -27.95 -18.75 -0.30
CA ASP A 260 -29.15 -18.16 -0.89
C ASP A 260 -28.84 -16.92 -1.72
N LEU A 261 -28.99 -17.03 -3.04
CA LEU A 261 -28.78 -15.91 -3.97
C LEU A 261 -29.61 -14.67 -3.64
N SER A 262 -30.81 -14.82 -3.06
CA SER A 262 -31.65 -13.66 -2.74
C SER A 262 -31.05 -12.79 -1.63
N GLN A 263 -30.44 -13.41 -0.61
CA GLN A 263 -29.71 -12.72 0.45
C GLN A 263 -28.46 -12.03 -0.10
N LEU A 264 -27.76 -12.68 -1.04
CA LEU A 264 -26.60 -12.09 -1.68
C LEU A 264 -26.96 -10.84 -2.49
N PHE A 265 -28.08 -10.85 -3.21
CA PHE A 265 -28.54 -9.67 -3.95
C PHE A 265 -29.00 -8.52 -3.05
N GLU A 266 -29.53 -8.79 -1.86
CA GLU A 266 -29.83 -7.74 -0.87
C GLU A 266 -28.55 -7.02 -0.43
N ILE A 267 -27.49 -7.78 -0.16
CA ILE A 267 -26.18 -7.26 0.22
C ILE A 267 -25.54 -6.48 -0.94
N ASP A 268 -25.56 -7.04 -2.17
CA ASP A 268 -25.10 -6.36 -3.39
C ASP A 268 -25.80 -5.02 -3.57
N GLN A 269 -27.13 -4.95 -3.37
CA GLN A 269 -27.89 -3.72 -3.54
C GLN A 269 -27.46 -2.62 -2.55
N TYR A 270 -27.24 -2.96 -1.28
CA TYR A 270 -26.71 -2.00 -0.29
C TYR A 270 -25.33 -1.50 -0.70
N LEU A 271 -24.42 -2.41 -1.01
CA LEU A 271 -23.04 -2.10 -1.35
C LEU A 271 -22.91 -1.32 -2.66
N GLU A 272 -23.80 -1.56 -3.62
CA GLU A 272 -23.88 -0.77 -4.85
C GLU A 272 -24.32 0.67 -4.56
N GLY A 273 -25.33 0.84 -3.69
CA GLY A 273 -25.73 2.16 -3.20
C GLY A 273 -24.58 2.90 -2.53
N LEU A 274 -23.82 2.19 -1.69
CA LEU A 274 -22.64 2.72 -1.02
C LEU A 274 -21.54 3.12 -2.02
N ARG A 275 -21.22 2.24 -2.98
CA ARG A 275 -20.23 2.50 -4.02
C ARG A 275 -20.55 3.78 -4.79
N VAL A 276 -21.82 3.95 -5.18
CA VAL A 276 -22.29 5.15 -5.89
C VAL A 276 -22.22 6.38 -4.99
N LYS A 277 -22.69 6.29 -3.73
CA LYS A 277 -22.63 7.37 -2.74
C LYS A 277 -21.19 7.87 -2.53
N LEU A 278 -20.24 6.96 -2.44
CA LEU A 278 -18.81 7.26 -2.24
C LEU A 278 -18.06 7.55 -3.56
N GLY A 279 -18.72 7.45 -4.72
CA GLY A 279 -18.10 7.72 -6.01
C GLY A 279 -16.94 6.78 -6.37
N HIS A 280 -16.99 5.53 -5.90
CA HIS A 280 -15.98 4.52 -6.23
C HIS A 280 -16.28 3.84 -7.57
N GLU A 281 -15.23 3.46 -8.30
CA GLU A 281 -15.37 2.66 -9.53
C GLU A 281 -15.63 1.18 -9.21
N ARG A 282 -16.25 0.46 -10.16
CA ARG A 282 -16.34 -1.00 -10.09
C ARG A 282 -15.01 -1.63 -10.49
N GLY A 283 -14.74 -2.84 -10.01
CA GLY A 283 -13.66 -3.66 -10.52
C GLY A 283 -13.88 -3.98 -12.00
N VAL A 284 -12.84 -3.78 -12.81
CA VAL A 284 -12.85 -4.12 -14.24
C VAL A 284 -11.51 -4.76 -14.59
N THR A 285 -11.55 -5.79 -15.43
CA THR A 285 -10.36 -6.40 -16.03
C THR A 285 -10.05 -5.68 -17.35
N ARG A 286 -9.06 -4.80 -17.36
CA ARG A 286 -8.62 -4.08 -18.58
C ARG A 286 -7.46 -4.83 -19.22
N ILE A 287 -7.23 -4.62 -20.53
CA ILE A 287 -6.07 -5.21 -21.23
C ILE A 287 -4.75 -4.80 -20.57
N SER A 288 -4.66 -3.57 -20.06
CA SER A 288 -3.51 -3.09 -19.28
C SER A 288 -3.26 -3.94 -18.04
N ASP A 289 -4.33 -4.37 -17.37
CA ASP A 289 -4.25 -5.14 -16.13
C ASP A 289 -3.88 -6.60 -16.43
N MET A 290 -4.39 -7.15 -17.54
CA MET A 290 -4.04 -8.49 -18.02
C MET A 290 -2.56 -8.65 -18.41
N ARG A 291 -1.82 -7.55 -18.59
CA ARG A 291 -0.36 -7.61 -18.75
C ARG A 291 0.35 -8.20 -17.52
N VAL A 292 -0.36 -8.35 -16.38
CA VAL A 292 0.10 -9.13 -15.22
C VAL A 292 0.59 -10.54 -15.62
N PHE A 293 0.05 -11.15 -16.67
CA PHE A 293 0.54 -12.45 -17.16
C PHE A 293 1.95 -12.39 -17.78
N GLN A 294 2.40 -11.21 -18.20
CA GLN A 294 3.73 -10.98 -18.76
C GLN A 294 4.71 -10.59 -17.66
N HIS A 295 4.39 -9.55 -16.89
CA HIS A 295 5.34 -8.95 -15.93
C HIS A 295 5.16 -9.46 -14.48
N GLN A 296 4.06 -10.15 -14.16
CA GLN A 296 3.73 -10.70 -12.82
C GLN A 296 3.64 -9.66 -11.68
N VAL A 297 3.49 -8.38 -12.04
CA VAL A 297 3.38 -7.26 -11.08
C VAL A 297 1.92 -7.13 -10.66
N PRO A 298 1.59 -7.22 -9.36
CA PRO A 298 0.20 -7.07 -8.89
C PRO A 298 -0.39 -5.70 -9.24
N GLY A 299 -1.70 -5.62 -9.44
CA GLY A 299 -2.37 -4.40 -9.91
C GLY A 299 -2.12 -3.16 -9.03
N GLY A 300 -2.20 -3.30 -7.69
CA GLY A 300 -1.91 -2.20 -6.77
C GLY A 300 -0.48 -1.66 -6.90
N MET A 301 0.49 -2.53 -7.22
CA MET A 301 1.87 -2.12 -7.46
C MET A 301 2.04 -1.40 -8.79
N ILE A 302 1.36 -1.83 -9.87
CA ILE A 302 1.40 -1.12 -11.16
C ILE A 302 0.92 0.32 -11.01
N SER A 303 -0.23 0.53 -10.36
CA SER A 303 -0.79 1.87 -10.14
C SER A 303 0.18 2.77 -9.37
N ASN A 304 0.87 2.22 -8.36
CA ASN A 304 1.90 2.93 -7.62
C ASN A 304 3.10 3.28 -8.52
N LEU A 305 3.64 2.33 -9.29
CA LEU A 305 4.74 2.56 -10.23
C LEU A 305 4.40 3.66 -11.24
N VAL A 306 3.16 3.68 -11.75
CA VAL A 306 2.69 4.70 -12.68
C VAL A 306 2.61 6.08 -12.01
N SER A 307 2.12 6.18 -10.78
CA SER A 307 2.13 7.45 -10.03
C SER A 307 3.55 7.95 -9.81
N GLN A 308 4.44 7.06 -9.39
CA GLN A 308 5.84 7.36 -9.10
C GLN A 308 6.57 7.88 -10.34
N LEU A 309 6.41 7.22 -11.49
CA LEU A 309 7.00 7.69 -12.74
C LEU A 309 6.41 9.05 -13.18
N LYS A 310 5.12 9.30 -12.93
CA LYS A 310 4.51 10.61 -13.24
C LYS A 310 5.06 11.73 -12.37
N GLU A 311 5.17 11.50 -11.06
CA GLU A 311 5.76 12.45 -10.09
C GLU A 311 7.19 12.82 -10.49
N GLN A 312 7.94 11.86 -11.01
CA GLN A 312 9.31 12.06 -11.51
C GLN A 312 9.40 12.52 -12.97
N LYS A 313 8.27 12.92 -13.57
CA LYS A 313 8.17 13.38 -14.97
C LYS A 313 8.73 12.35 -15.99
N ALA A 314 8.71 11.07 -15.64
CA ALA A 314 9.26 9.93 -16.38
C ALA A 314 8.18 8.90 -16.79
N GLY A 315 6.92 9.32 -16.88
CA GLY A 315 5.77 8.43 -17.17
C GLY A 315 5.89 7.66 -18.49
N ASN A 316 6.67 8.15 -19.45
CA ASN A 316 6.96 7.49 -20.73
C ASN A 316 7.91 6.29 -20.61
N ARG A 317 8.52 6.06 -19.43
CA ARG A 317 9.50 4.99 -19.19
C ARG A 317 8.92 3.75 -18.49
N LEU A 318 7.59 3.65 -18.42
CA LEU A 318 6.92 2.53 -17.74
C LEU A 318 7.31 1.17 -18.34
N ASP A 319 7.37 1.06 -19.67
CA ASP A 319 7.72 -0.20 -20.33
C ASP A 319 9.17 -0.63 -19.98
N GLU A 320 10.12 0.33 -19.89
CA GLU A 320 11.49 0.03 -19.43
C GLU A 320 11.51 -0.53 -18.00
N VAL A 321 10.68 0.01 -17.10
CA VAL A 321 10.55 -0.48 -15.72
C VAL A 321 9.96 -1.88 -15.69
N LEU A 322 8.91 -2.13 -16.48
CA LEU A 322 8.28 -3.46 -16.57
C LEU A 322 9.23 -4.52 -17.12
N ASP A 323 10.14 -4.15 -18.02
CA ASP A 323 11.20 -5.04 -18.55
C ASP A 323 12.35 -5.25 -17.54
N GLU A 324 12.59 -4.29 -16.64
CA GLU A 324 13.65 -4.38 -15.63
C GLU A 324 13.24 -5.20 -14.41
N ILE A 325 11.95 -5.18 -14.03
CA ILE A 325 11.43 -5.93 -12.86
C ILE A 325 11.79 -7.42 -12.90
N PRO A 326 11.56 -8.18 -14.00
CA PRO A 326 11.92 -9.60 -14.06
C PRO A 326 13.41 -9.87 -13.85
N LYS A 327 14.30 -8.95 -14.28
CA LYS A 327 15.76 -9.09 -14.11
C LYS A 327 16.15 -8.91 -12.65
N VAL A 328 15.70 -7.82 -12.03
CA VAL A 328 15.91 -7.56 -10.59
C VAL A 328 15.36 -8.71 -9.76
N ARG A 329 14.15 -9.19 -10.09
CA ARG A 329 13.53 -10.31 -9.40
C ARG A 329 14.38 -11.59 -9.48
N ALA A 330 14.95 -11.90 -10.64
CA ALA A 330 15.83 -13.06 -10.81
C ALA A 330 17.10 -12.93 -9.97
N GLU A 331 17.73 -11.76 -9.96
CA GLU A 331 18.93 -11.48 -9.17
C GLU A 331 18.67 -11.56 -7.66
N PHE A 332 17.42 -11.32 -7.25
CA PHE A 332 17.01 -11.34 -5.86
C PHE A 332 16.58 -12.74 -5.39
N GLY A 333 16.79 -13.79 -6.20
CA GLY A 333 16.40 -15.16 -5.83
C GLY A 333 14.92 -15.44 -6.02
N TYR A 334 14.27 -14.77 -6.98
CA TYR A 334 12.87 -14.95 -7.36
C TYR A 334 11.83 -14.80 -6.23
N PRO A 335 11.86 -13.74 -5.39
CA PRO A 335 10.80 -13.56 -4.40
C PRO A 335 9.41 -13.50 -5.07
N PRO A 336 8.36 -14.07 -4.46
CA PRO A 336 6.98 -13.72 -4.82
C PRO A 336 6.79 -12.21 -4.74
N LEU A 337 6.07 -11.58 -5.67
CA LEU A 337 5.87 -10.13 -5.64
C LEU A 337 4.65 -9.78 -4.77
N VAL A 338 4.79 -9.92 -3.45
CA VAL A 338 3.80 -9.52 -2.44
C VAL A 338 4.44 -8.54 -1.46
N THR A 339 3.64 -7.70 -0.78
CA THR A 339 4.20 -6.74 0.19
C THR A 339 5.03 -7.45 1.26
N PRO A 340 6.26 -7.00 1.59
CA PRO A 340 6.93 -5.80 1.07
C PRO A 340 7.82 -6.04 -0.16
N THR A 341 8.12 -7.30 -0.50
CA THR A 341 9.04 -7.69 -1.58
C THR A 341 8.68 -7.13 -2.95
N SER A 342 7.38 -6.95 -3.24
CA SER A 342 6.88 -6.26 -4.44
C SER A 342 7.43 -4.82 -4.54
N GLN A 343 7.38 -4.07 -3.45
CA GLN A 343 7.91 -2.69 -3.38
C GLN A 343 9.43 -2.68 -3.49
N ILE A 344 10.12 -3.61 -2.81
CA ILE A 344 11.59 -3.72 -2.85
C ILE A 344 12.10 -3.94 -4.29
N VAL A 345 11.54 -4.94 -4.99
CA VAL A 345 11.91 -5.24 -6.38
C VAL A 345 11.48 -4.11 -7.33
N GLY A 346 10.27 -3.58 -7.15
CA GLY A 346 9.71 -2.52 -7.98
C GLY A 346 10.51 -1.22 -7.92
N THR A 347 10.80 -0.75 -6.71
CA THR A 347 11.56 0.48 -6.53
C THR A 347 12.97 0.34 -7.07
N GLN A 348 13.64 -0.79 -6.85
CA GLN A 348 14.97 -0.98 -7.42
C GLN A 348 14.95 -0.96 -8.95
N ALA A 349 13.92 -1.55 -9.58
CA ALA A 349 13.76 -1.48 -11.03
C ALA A 349 13.53 -0.05 -11.52
N VAL A 350 12.70 0.74 -10.82
CA VAL A 350 12.50 2.17 -11.12
C VAL A 350 13.83 2.93 -11.02
N LEU A 351 14.59 2.75 -9.94
CA LEU A 351 15.87 3.43 -9.74
C LEU A 351 16.91 3.04 -10.81
N ASN A 352 16.99 1.75 -11.18
CA ASN A 352 17.87 1.29 -12.26
C ASN A 352 17.55 2.00 -13.58
N VAL A 353 16.27 2.14 -13.91
CA VAL A 353 15.82 2.81 -15.13
C VAL A 353 16.11 4.30 -15.05
N LEU A 354 15.70 4.97 -13.99
CA LEU A 354 15.81 6.42 -13.86
C LEU A 354 17.24 6.92 -13.82
N THR A 355 18.12 6.22 -13.10
CA THR A 355 19.54 6.57 -13.02
C THR A 355 20.34 6.18 -14.27
N GLY A 356 19.78 5.32 -15.12
CA GLY A 356 20.46 4.79 -16.31
C GLY A 356 21.58 3.78 -16.00
N GLU A 357 21.81 3.45 -14.72
CA GLU A 357 22.82 2.52 -14.27
C GLU A 357 22.25 1.59 -13.18
N ARG A 358 22.37 0.27 -13.40
CA ARG A 358 21.81 -0.72 -12.47
C ARG A 358 22.54 -0.68 -11.12
N TYR A 359 21.78 -0.56 -10.03
CA TYR A 359 22.28 -0.52 -8.65
C TYR A 359 23.23 0.64 -8.36
N LYS A 360 23.08 1.78 -9.04
CA LYS A 360 23.78 3.03 -8.68
C LYS A 360 23.22 3.61 -7.38
N LEU A 361 21.89 3.66 -7.27
CA LEU A 361 21.18 3.99 -6.04
C LEU A 361 20.46 2.74 -5.52
N VAL A 362 20.65 2.45 -4.24
CA VAL A 362 20.11 1.25 -3.60
C VAL A 362 19.43 1.62 -2.27
N PRO A 363 18.09 1.47 -2.17
CA PRO A 363 17.35 1.75 -0.95
C PRO A 363 17.78 0.88 0.24
N GLY A 364 17.55 1.36 1.46
CA GLY A 364 17.89 0.63 2.69
C GLY A 364 17.24 -0.74 2.77
N GLU A 365 16.00 -0.87 2.31
CA GLU A 365 15.24 -2.12 2.30
C GLU A 365 15.81 -3.14 1.31
N VAL A 366 16.37 -2.68 0.19
CA VAL A 366 17.10 -3.55 -0.75
C VAL A 366 18.40 -4.04 -0.09
N LYS A 367 19.14 -3.17 0.60
CA LYS A 367 20.32 -3.59 1.38
C LYS A 367 19.93 -4.61 2.45
N ALA A 368 18.87 -4.34 3.22
CA ALA A 368 18.36 -5.23 4.25
C ALA A 368 17.93 -6.60 3.69
N TYR A 369 17.27 -6.63 2.53
CA TYR A 369 16.95 -7.85 1.81
C TYR A 369 18.20 -8.65 1.44
N MET A 370 19.23 -7.98 0.90
CA MET A 370 20.50 -8.63 0.53
C MET A 370 21.26 -9.18 1.75
N LYS A 371 21.09 -8.55 2.91
CA LYS A 371 21.59 -9.04 4.22
C LYS A 371 20.75 -10.19 4.80
N GLY A 372 19.62 -10.55 4.19
CA GLY A 372 18.73 -11.62 4.66
C GLY A 372 17.73 -11.20 5.75
N LEU A 373 17.56 -9.90 6.01
CA LEU A 373 16.74 -9.39 7.12
C LEU A 373 15.21 -9.54 6.92
N TYR A 374 14.78 -9.96 5.73
CA TYR A 374 13.38 -10.30 5.44
C TYR A 374 13.11 -11.82 5.44
N GLY A 375 14.14 -12.65 5.61
CA GLY A 375 14.04 -14.10 5.48
C GLY A 375 14.80 -14.64 4.27
N GLN A 376 14.63 -15.94 4.02
CA GLN A 376 15.32 -16.66 2.96
C GLN A 376 14.50 -16.70 1.67
N PRO A 377 15.03 -16.20 0.54
CA PRO A 377 14.38 -16.32 -0.76
C PRO A 377 14.32 -17.77 -1.25
N ALA A 378 13.33 -18.08 -2.09
CA ALA A 378 13.15 -19.41 -2.66
C ALA A 378 14.31 -19.85 -3.57
N GLY A 379 14.90 -18.90 -4.31
CA GLY A 379 16.03 -19.13 -5.20
C GLY A 379 17.33 -18.53 -4.68
N GLN A 380 18.43 -18.83 -5.37
CA GLN A 380 19.74 -18.26 -5.08
C GLN A 380 19.77 -16.77 -5.48
N VAL A 381 20.14 -15.91 -4.54
CA VAL A 381 20.46 -14.50 -4.80
C VAL A 381 21.78 -14.41 -5.57
N SER A 382 21.86 -13.53 -6.56
CA SER A 382 23.09 -13.29 -7.33
C SER A 382 24.20 -12.76 -6.42
N GLU A 383 25.29 -13.52 -6.31
CA GLU A 383 26.44 -13.13 -5.47
C GLU A 383 27.16 -11.88 -6.01
N GLU A 384 27.16 -11.66 -7.32
CA GLU A 384 27.70 -10.44 -7.92
C GLU A 384 26.90 -9.21 -7.47
N ILE A 385 25.57 -9.28 -7.58
CA ILE A 385 24.67 -8.19 -7.20
C ILE A 385 24.68 -7.98 -5.69
N ARG A 386 24.69 -9.06 -4.91
CA ARG A 386 24.80 -8.99 -3.45
C ARG A 386 26.06 -8.23 -3.05
N LYS A 387 27.23 -8.61 -3.58
CA LYS A 387 28.49 -7.89 -3.32
C LYS A 387 28.48 -6.45 -3.79
N LYS A 388 27.82 -6.15 -4.91
CA LYS A 388 27.64 -4.76 -5.37
C LYS A 388 26.82 -3.91 -4.38
N ILE A 389 25.84 -4.51 -3.69
CA ILE A 389 24.92 -3.81 -2.79
C ILE A 389 25.44 -3.71 -1.34
N ILE A 390 26.01 -4.79 -0.80
CA ILE A 390 26.43 -4.87 0.62
C ILE A 390 27.94 -5.07 0.82
N GLY A 391 28.73 -5.03 -0.26
CA GLY A 391 30.18 -5.22 -0.20
C GLY A 391 30.57 -6.61 0.31
N ASP A 392 31.47 -6.65 1.30
CA ASP A 392 31.96 -7.87 1.94
C ASP A 392 31.11 -8.31 3.15
N GLU A 393 30.01 -7.59 3.46
CA GLU A 393 29.09 -8.01 4.50
C GLU A 393 28.45 -9.36 4.16
N LYS A 394 28.30 -10.21 5.19
CA LYS A 394 27.70 -11.54 5.03
C LYS A 394 26.21 -11.49 5.37
N PRO A 395 25.34 -12.16 4.58
CA PRO A 395 23.95 -12.38 4.95
C PRO A 395 23.83 -13.14 6.26
N ILE A 396 22.76 -12.87 7.00
CA ILE A 396 22.44 -13.61 8.20
C ILE A 396 21.99 -15.04 7.84
N GLU A 397 22.28 -16.00 8.70
CA GLU A 397 21.86 -17.41 8.54
C GLU A 397 20.68 -17.77 9.45
N CYS A 398 20.45 -16.98 10.51
CA CYS A 398 19.36 -17.18 11.46
C CYS A 398 18.04 -16.55 10.96
N ARG A 399 16.94 -16.83 11.68
CA ARG A 399 15.68 -16.10 11.48
C ARG A 399 15.90 -14.62 11.85
N PRO A 400 15.49 -13.63 11.01
CA PRO A 400 15.84 -12.23 11.24
C PRO A 400 15.38 -11.68 12.59
N ALA A 401 14.20 -12.10 13.06
CA ALA A 401 13.66 -11.66 14.35
C ALA A 401 14.47 -12.13 15.57
N ASN A 402 15.37 -13.12 15.42
CA ASN A 402 16.29 -13.51 16.50
C ASN A 402 17.34 -12.42 16.81
N LEU A 403 17.48 -11.40 15.94
CA LEU A 403 18.39 -10.27 16.12
C LEU A 403 17.69 -9.03 16.70
N LEU A 404 16.37 -9.11 16.93
CA LEU A 404 15.59 -7.99 17.44
C LEU A 404 15.46 -8.08 18.96
N GLU A 405 15.73 -6.97 19.63
CA GLU A 405 15.45 -6.81 21.05
C GLU A 405 13.93 -6.68 21.30
N PRO A 406 13.43 -7.10 22.48
CA PRO A 406 12.02 -6.94 22.84
C PRO A 406 11.52 -5.49 22.69
N GLY A 407 10.33 -5.33 22.13
CA GLY A 407 9.79 -4.01 21.74
C GLY A 407 8.67 -3.47 22.62
N MET A 408 7.97 -4.32 23.38
CA MET A 408 6.74 -3.93 24.07
C MET A 408 6.97 -2.99 25.26
N GLU A 409 8.02 -3.21 26.04
CA GLU A 409 8.28 -2.37 27.22
C GLU A 409 8.69 -0.97 26.81
N LYS A 410 9.58 -0.85 25.81
CA LYS A 410 9.95 0.44 25.24
C LYS A 410 8.71 1.17 24.69
N ALA A 411 7.87 0.48 23.92
CA ALA A 411 6.65 1.08 23.39
C ALA A 411 5.72 1.60 24.51
N ARG A 412 5.61 0.89 25.63
CA ARG A 412 4.85 1.31 26.81
C ARG A 412 5.44 2.57 27.44
N GLU A 413 6.75 2.62 27.65
CA GLU A 413 7.44 3.78 28.22
C GLU A 413 7.30 5.01 27.32
N ASP A 414 7.48 4.84 26.00
CA ASP A 414 7.47 5.92 25.02
C ASP A 414 6.13 6.66 24.94
N ILE A 415 5.00 6.00 25.23
CA ILE A 415 3.65 6.61 25.19
C ILE A 415 2.91 6.62 26.53
N SER A 416 3.59 6.34 27.64
CA SER A 416 2.95 6.27 28.96
C SER A 416 2.25 7.57 29.39
N TYR A 417 2.65 8.69 28.78
CA TYR A 417 2.03 10.00 28.99
C TYR A 417 0.72 10.20 28.20
N LEU A 418 0.42 9.36 27.21
CA LEU A 418 -0.80 9.40 26.40
C LEU A 418 -1.83 8.35 26.85
N THR A 419 -1.39 7.13 27.15
CA THR A 419 -2.29 5.99 27.38
C THR A 419 -1.57 4.85 28.11
N ASP A 420 -2.32 4.08 28.88
CA ASP A 420 -1.90 2.80 29.48
C ASP A 420 -2.59 1.58 28.83
N ASP A 421 -3.44 1.82 27.82
CA ASP A 421 -4.17 0.78 27.12
C ASP A 421 -3.24 -0.07 26.23
N ILE A 422 -3.38 -1.40 26.33
CA ILE A 422 -2.52 -2.35 25.62
C ILE A 422 -2.72 -2.32 24.11
N ASP A 423 -3.93 -2.05 23.62
CA ASP A 423 -4.20 -1.99 22.18
C ASP A 423 -3.52 -0.77 21.55
N ASP A 424 -3.49 0.36 22.27
CA ASP A 424 -2.77 1.55 21.86
C ASP A 424 -1.24 1.33 21.88
N ILE A 425 -0.71 0.68 22.92
CA ILE A 425 0.73 0.36 23.03
C ILE A 425 1.16 -0.55 21.88
N ILE A 426 0.37 -1.57 21.54
CA ILE A 426 0.64 -2.43 20.38
C ILE A 426 0.57 -1.61 19.09
N SER A 427 -0.43 -0.74 18.93
CA SER A 427 -0.54 0.12 17.75
C SER A 427 0.69 1.02 17.58
N TYR A 428 1.23 1.55 18.68
CA TYR A 428 2.47 2.32 18.70
C TYR A 428 3.69 1.46 18.39
N ALA A 429 3.83 0.27 18.99
CA ALA A 429 4.92 -0.65 18.67
C ALA A 429 4.98 -0.99 17.17
N LEU A 430 3.81 -1.10 16.51
CA LEU A 430 3.71 -1.38 15.09
C LEU A 430 3.96 -0.14 14.21
N PHE A 431 3.36 1.00 14.57
CA PHE A 431 3.38 2.23 13.77
C PHE A 431 3.63 3.47 14.64
N PRO A 432 4.85 3.69 15.17
CA PRO A 432 5.08 4.70 16.21
C PRO A 432 4.58 6.09 15.85
N GLN A 433 4.92 6.58 14.65
CA GLN A 433 4.54 7.91 14.19
C GLN A 433 3.04 8.05 13.89
N VAL A 434 2.45 7.02 13.28
CA VAL A 434 1.03 7.03 12.90
C VAL A 434 0.15 6.92 14.13
N ALA A 435 0.45 5.98 15.01
CA ALA A 435 -0.28 5.74 16.24
C ALA A 435 -0.16 6.94 17.17
N LYS A 436 1.04 7.49 17.40
CA LYS A 436 1.20 8.69 18.23
C LYS A 436 0.35 9.86 17.73
N LYS A 437 0.40 10.15 16.43
CA LYS A 437 -0.43 11.20 15.82
C LYS A 437 -1.93 10.93 15.99
N PHE A 438 -2.36 9.69 15.80
CA PHE A 438 -3.75 9.27 16.00
C PHE A 438 -4.20 9.42 17.45
N LEU A 439 -3.39 8.96 18.41
CA LEU A 439 -3.69 9.00 19.84
C LEU A 439 -3.77 10.45 20.36
N GLU A 440 -2.83 11.31 19.96
CA GLU A 440 -2.85 12.74 20.28
C GLU A 440 -4.07 13.46 19.69
N ALA A 441 -4.50 13.09 18.48
CA ALA A 441 -5.71 13.63 17.88
C ALA A 441 -6.97 13.16 18.64
N ARG A 442 -7.01 11.86 19.01
CA ARG A 442 -8.11 11.25 19.77
C ARG A 442 -8.28 11.91 21.15
N GLU A 443 -7.19 12.15 21.87
CA GLU A 443 -7.20 12.85 23.17
C GLU A 443 -7.76 14.28 23.05
N LYS A 444 -7.41 14.99 21.97
CA LYS A 444 -7.88 16.36 21.70
C LYS A 444 -9.30 16.40 21.11
N GLY A 445 -9.94 15.26 20.87
CA GLY A 445 -11.24 15.17 20.19
C GLY A 445 -11.20 15.63 18.72
N ILE A 446 -10.02 15.61 18.10
CA ILE A 446 -9.82 15.99 16.70
C ILE A 446 -10.16 14.78 15.82
N VAL A 447 -11.13 14.96 14.92
CA VAL A 447 -11.43 13.96 13.90
C VAL A 447 -10.42 14.11 12.77
N ILE A 448 -9.59 13.09 12.57
CA ILE A 448 -8.70 13.01 11.41
C ILE A 448 -9.58 12.73 10.19
N ARG A 449 -9.73 13.71 9.31
CA ARG A 449 -10.35 13.53 7.99
C ARG A 449 -9.30 13.73 6.92
N GLU A 450 -9.29 12.84 5.93
CA GLU A 450 -8.49 13.04 4.72
C GLU A 450 -9.06 14.25 3.96
N SER A 451 -8.49 15.43 4.14
CA SER A 451 -8.66 16.53 3.19
C SER A 451 -7.94 16.12 1.91
N ASN A 452 -8.67 15.56 0.93
CA ASN A 452 -8.31 15.53 -0.51
C ASN A 452 -9.24 14.67 -1.40
N LEU A 453 -10.24 13.96 -0.86
CA LEU A 453 -11.24 13.28 -1.71
C LEU A 453 -12.50 14.13 -1.92
N ASP A 454 -12.96 14.87 -0.91
CA ASP A 454 -14.18 15.68 -1.03
C ASP A 454 -13.99 16.88 -1.96
N ASP A 455 -12.82 17.51 -1.98
CA ASP A 455 -12.52 18.64 -2.88
C ASP A 455 -12.34 18.18 -4.35
N VAL A 456 -11.73 17.02 -4.57
CA VAL A 456 -11.59 16.41 -5.91
C VAL A 456 -12.93 15.85 -6.41
N ARG A 457 -13.76 15.29 -5.52
CA ARG A 457 -15.12 14.82 -5.84
C ARG A 457 -16.05 15.97 -6.14
N LYS A 458 -15.95 17.09 -5.41
CA LYS A 458 -16.69 18.32 -5.70
C LYS A 458 -16.30 18.87 -7.08
N ALA A 459 -15.00 18.94 -7.38
CA ALA A 459 -14.51 19.34 -8.70
C ALA A 459 -14.95 18.40 -9.84
N LYS A 460 -15.02 17.06 -9.62
CA LYS A 460 -15.53 16.11 -10.62
C LYS A 460 -17.06 16.18 -10.79
N LYS A 461 -17.80 16.40 -9.70
CA LYS A 461 -19.26 16.55 -9.73
C LYS A 461 -19.67 17.85 -10.43
N ASP A 462 -18.98 18.94 -10.12
CA ASP A 462 -19.16 20.24 -10.77
C ASP A 462 -18.84 20.16 -12.27
N ARG A 463 -17.81 19.37 -12.64
CA ARG A 463 -17.46 19.10 -14.05
C ARG A 463 -18.50 18.24 -14.77
N ALA A 464 -19.05 17.21 -14.13
CA ALA A 464 -20.09 16.35 -14.71
C ALA A 464 -21.43 17.07 -14.86
N GLU A 465 -21.83 17.87 -13.87
CA GLU A 465 -23.04 18.70 -13.91
C GLU A 465 -22.93 19.83 -14.96
N ASN A 466 -21.73 20.40 -15.14
CA ASN A 466 -21.48 21.38 -16.22
C ASN A 466 -21.53 20.74 -17.61
N ILE A 467 -21.02 19.51 -17.79
CA ILE A 467 -21.10 18.79 -19.07
C ILE A 467 -22.54 18.36 -19.40
N GLN A 468 -23.37 18.04 -18.39
CA GLN A 468 -24.80 17.74 -18.59
C GLN A 468 -25.62 18.99 -18.91
N LYS A 469 -25.33 20.14 -18.27
CA LYS A 469 -25.99 21.42 -18.58
C LYS A 469 -25.63 21.95 -19.97
N MET A 470 -24.43 21.67 -20.49
CA MET A 470 -24.04 22.05 -21.85
C MET A 470 -24.74 21.25 -22.97
N ASN A 471 -25.37 20.11 -22.66
CA ASN A 471 -26.06 19.27 -23.65
C ASN A 471 -27.58 19.49 -23.74
N VAL A 472 -28.15 20.39 -22.92
CA VAL A 472 -29.59 20.72 -22.95
C VAL A 472 -29.79 22.24 -22.99
N SER A 473 -29.33 22.89 -24.06
CA SER A 473 -29.91 24.16 -24.52
C SER A 473 -29.53 24.40 -25.97
N LYS A 474 -30.37 23.88 -26.88
CA LYS A 474 -30.51 24.49 -28.20
C LYS A 474 -31.36 25.73 -28.01
N ASP A 475 -30.72 26.89 -28.01
CA ASP A 475 -31.20 28.12 -28.66
C ASP A 475 -30.02 29.10 -28.72
N VAL A 476 -29.68 29.50 -29.94
CA VAL A 476 -28.60 30.42 -30.27
C VAL A 476 -29.19 31.81 -30.30
N ASP A 477 -28.79 32.68 -29.37
CA ASP A 477 -28.75 34.12 -29.62
C ASP A 477 -27.84 34.86 -28.62
N SER A 478 -26.83 35.53 -29.17
CA SER A 478 -25.93 36.56 -28.59
C SER A 478 -25.36 36.33 -27.18
N MET A 479 -24.01 36.26 -27.07
CA MET A 479 -23.32 36.23 -25.77
C MET A 479 -23.76 37.41 -24.89
N ASN A 480 -24.41 37.09 -23.76
CA ASN A 480 -24.89 38.07 -22.80
C ASN A 480 -23.73 38.49 -21.87
N VAL A 481 -23.73 39.73 -21.40
CA VAL A 481 -22.72 40.32 -20.48
C VAL A 481 -22.47 39.44 -19.24
N ASN A 482 -23.46 38.65 -18.81
CA ASN A 482 -23.32 37.73 -17.69
C ASN A 482 -22.42 36.51 -18.00
N GLU A 483 -22.38 36.03 -19.25
CA GLU A 483 -21.51 34.91 -19.67
C GLU A 483 -20.05 35.35 -19.79
N ILE A 484 -19.81 36.59 -20.24
CA ILE A 484 -18.48 37.19 -20.26
C ILE A 484 -17.94 37.37 -18.83
N LYS A 485 -18.80 37.78 -17.88
CA LYS A 485 -18.41 37.88 -16.46
C LYS A 485 -18.08 36.52 -15.85
N ALA A 486 -18.80 35.46 -16.23
CA ALA A 486 -18.51 34.09 -15.79
C ALA A 486 -17.15 33.61 -16.33
N LEU A 487 -16.86 33.85 -17.62
CA LEU A 487 -15.57 33.52 -18.22
C LEU A 487 -14.39 34.27 -17.57
N ILE A 488 -14.57 35.56 -17.26
CA ILE A 488 -13.55 36.36 -16.55
C ILE A 488 -13.32 35.81 -15.12
N SER A 489 -14.40 35.44 -14.42
CA SER A 489 -14.30 34.86 -13.07
C SER A 489 -13.57 33.51 -13.08
N GLU A 490 -13.80 32.68 -14.09
CA GLU A 490 -13.20 31.36 -14.18
C GLU A 490 -11.72 31.41 -14.60
N VAL A 491 -11.34 32.34 -15.47
CA VAL A 491 -9.94 32.62 -15.81
C VAL A 491 -9.19 33.24 -14.62
N SER A 492 -9.88 34.01 -13.76
CA SER A 492 -9.28 34.59 -12.55
C SER A 492 -9.01 33.56 -11.45
N ASN A 493 -9.82 32.50 -11.40
CA ASN A 493 -9.72 31.41 -10.41
C ASN A 493 -8.98 30.16 -10.95
N SER A 494 -8.36 30.24 -12.12
CA SER A 494 -7.53 29.18 -12.71
C SER A 494 -6.14 29.69 -13.07
N ASP A 495 -5.22 28.77 -13.35
CA ASP A 495 -3.83 29.07 -13.76
C ASP A 495 -3.71 29.42 -15.26
N ILE A 496 -4.82 29.79 -15.92
CA ILE A 496 -4.87 30.08 -17.35
C ILE A 496 -4.40 31.52 -17.60
N ALA A 497 -3.27 31.67 -18.28
CA ALA A 497 -2.66 32.98 -18.55
C ALA A 497 -3.40 33.80 -19.62
N GLU A 498 -3.99 33.14 -20.62
CA GLU A 498 -4.72 33.77 -21.71
C GLU A 498 -5.80 32.82 -22.24
N LEU A 499 -7.01 33.33 -22.45
CA LEU A 499 -8.14 32.60 -23.03
C LEU A 499 -8.65 33.34 -24.27
N ASN A 500 -8.61 32.66 -25.41
CA ASN A 500 -9.11 33.18 -26.69
C ASN A 500 -10.36 32.39 -27.12
N VAL A 501 -11.49 33.08 -27.31
CA VAL A 501 -12.77 32.48 -27.70
C VAL A 501 -13.24 33.12 -29.00
N LYS A 502 -13.60 32.29 -29.98
CA LYS A 502 -14.08 32.71 -31.30
C LYS A 502 -15.39 32.01 -31.64
N THR A 503 -16.42 32.78 -31.93
CA THR A 503 -17.74 32.32 -32.38
C THR A 503 -18.18 33.15 -33.59
N ASP A 504 -19.22 32.70 -34.32
CA ASP A 504 -19.69 33.35 -35.54
C ASP A 504 -20.09 34.81 -35.29
N GLY A 505 -19.15 35.72 -35.57
CA GLY A 505 -19.32 37.17 -35.47
C GLY A 505 -18.59 37.87 -34.31
N VAL A 506 -17.93 37.16 -33.38
CA VAL A 506 -17.20 37.77 -32.25
C VAL A 506 -15.89 37.03 -31.95
N GLU A 507 -14.80 37.78 -31.77
CA GLU A 507 -13.50 37.29 -31.31
C GLU A 507 -13.15 37.99 -30.00
N LEU A 508 -12.97 37.20 -28.92
CA LEU A 508 -12.75 37.71 -27.57
C LEU A 508 -11.45 37.12 -27.00
N SER A 509 -10.53 37.99 -26.60
CA SER A 509 -9.25 37.63 -25.97
C SER A 509 -9.24 38.16 -24.54
N ILE A 510 -9.13 37.27 -23.56
CA ILE A 510 -9.05 37.59 -22.13
C ILE A 510 -7.65 37.22 -21.66
N LYS A 511 -6.87 38.24 -21.32
CA LYS A 511 -5.51 38.08 -20.80
C LYS A 511 -5.45 38.55 -19.36
N ARG A 512 -4.90 37.73 -18.47
CA ARG A 512 -4.71 38.10 -17.07
C ARG A 512 -3.51 39.05 -16.98
N ASP A 513 -3.76 40.28 -16.57
CA ASP A 513 -2.70 41.26 -16.33
C ASP A 513 -2.10 40.99 -14.95
N ASN A 514 -0.85 40.50 -14.89
CA ASN A 514 -0.09 40.35 -13.64
C ASN A 514 0.48 41.73 -13.22
N SER A 515 -0.39 42.72 -13.07
CA SER A 515 -0.05 43.97 -12.39
C SER A 515 -0.27 43.77 -10.89
N THR A 516 0.83 43.57 -10.16
CA THR A 516 0.89 43.67 -8.70
C THR A 516 0.33 45.02 -8.25
N TYR A 517 -0.87 45.04 -7.68
CA TYR A 517 -1.38 46.19 -6.92
C TYR A 517 -1.21 45.95 -5.42
N SER A 518 -0.12 46.54 -4.92
CA SER A 518 0.12 46.95 -3.55
C SER A 518 -1.06 47.75 -2.96
N ILE A 519 -1.45 47.43 -1.72
CA ILE A 519 -2.31 48.27 -0.88
C ILE A 519 -1.57 49.59 -0.58
N PRO A 520 -2.20 50.77 -0.67
CA PRO A 520 -1.55 52.04 -0.37
C PRO A 520 -1.32 52.16 1.14
N ARG A 521 -0.07 51.88 1.58
CA ARG A 521 0.39 52.23 2.93
C ARG A 521 0.96 53.65 2.87
N GLN A 522 0.41 54.53 3.71
CA GLN A 522 1.01 55.84 3.96
C GLN A 522 2.49 55.67 4.33
N THR A 523 3.34 56.34 3.58
CA THR A 523 4.79 56.31 3.69
C THR A 523 5.26 57.06 4.93
N SER A 524 5.68 56.32 5.96
CA SER A 524 6.68 56.83 6.91
C SER A 524 8.07 56.52 6.36
N LYS A 525 8.95 57.53 6.29
CA LYS A 525 10.36 57.46 5.82
C LYS A 525 11.24 56.39 6.50
N GLN A 526 10.72 55.66 7.48
CA GLN A 526 11.40 54.57 8.19
C GLN A 526 11.35 53.22 7.45
N SER A 527 10.37 52.99 6.56
CA SER A 527 10.23 51.68 5.89
C SER A 527 11.19 51.49 4.71
N ARG A 528 11.58 52.57 4.02
CA ARG A 528 12.55 52.48 2.91
C ARG A 528 13.96 52.12 3.35
N ILE A 529 14.35 52.53 4.56
CA ILE A 529 15.67 52.18 5.12
C ILE A 529 15.68 50.70 5.53
N ILE A 530 14.54 50.15 5.98
CA ILE A 530 14.43 48.74 6.35
C ILE A 530 14.38 47.85 5.09
N GLU A 531 13.70 48.27 4.02
CA GLU A 531 13.68 47.51 2.74
C GLU A 531 15.04 47.50 2.04
N GLU A 532 15.77 48.62 1.96
CA GLU A 532 17.15 48.64 1.44
C GLU A 532 18.10 47.82 2.32
N ILE A 533 17.93 47.84 3.64
CA ILE A 533 18.73 47.00 4.55
C ILE A 533 18.39 45.52 4.39
N VAL A 534 17.12 45.15 4.16
CA VAL A 534 16.70 43.75 3.99
C VAL A 534 17.13 43.18 2.63
N GLU A 535 17.04 43.95 1.54
CA GLU A 535 17.59 43.54 0.22
C GLU A 535 19.12 43.41 0.27
N THR A 536 19.80 44.33 0.95
CA THR A 536 21.26 44.26 1.13
C THR A 536 21.67 43.17 2.13
N ILE A 537 20.79 42.69 3.01
CA ILE A 537 21.06 41.54 3.90
C ILE A 537 20.79 40.22 3.18
N SER A 538 19.81 40.14 2.28
CA SER A 538 19.56 38.92 1.47
C SER A 538 20.60 38.66 0.39
N GLU A 539 21.29 39.70 -0.12
CA GLU A 539 22.41 39.54 -1.07
C GLU A 539 23.79 39.35 -0.38
N VAL A 540 23.86 39.33 0.95
CA VAL A 540 25.12 39.22 1.71
C VAL A 540 25.21 37.95 2.58
N GLU A 541 24.32 36.97 2.40
CA GLU A 541 24.52 35.62 2.94
C GLU A 541 25.37 34.75 1.99
N ASN A 542 26.68 35.07 1.95
CA ASN A 542 27.79 34.27 1.41
C ASN A 542 27.36 33.19 0.39
N GLU A 543 27.57 33.46 -0.91
CA GLU A 543 27.84 32.43 -1.90
C GLU A 543 29.00 31.59 -1.37
N VAL A 544 28.67 30.49 -0.72
CA VAL A 544 29.67 29.48 -0.39
C VAL A 544 29.86 28.69 -1.67
N ASP A 545 30.99 28.93 -2.34
CA ASP A 545 31.38 28.20 -3.55
C ASP A 545 31.59 26.73 -3.18
N GLY A 546 30.63 25.89 -3.57
CA GLY A 546 30.55 24.51 -3.11
C GLY A 546 29.62 23.68 -3.99
N VAL A 547 29.79 22.36 -3.93
CA VAL A 547 29.03 21.40 -4.72
C VAL A 547 27.67 21.17 -4.06
N ALA A 548 26.60 21.44 -4.82
CA ALA A 548 25.24 21.19 -4.37
C ALA A 548 24.89 19.70 -4.49
N VAL A 549 24.55 19.07 -3.36
CA VAL A 549 23.98 17.72 -3.34
C VAL A 549 22.49 17.85 -3.59
N LYS A 550 22.02 17.31 -4.72
CA LYS A 550 20.64 17.40 -5.17
C LYS A 550 19.84 16.16 -4.80
N SER A 551 18.55 16.31 -4.56
CA SER A 551 17.64 15.19 -4.38
C SER A 551 17.49 14.43 -5.69
N PRO A 552 17.80 13.11 -5.74
CA PRO A 552 17.62 12.32 -6.95
C PRO A 552 16.17 11.87 -7.15
N MET A 553 15.25 12.23 -6.25
CA MET A 553 13.85 11.77 -6.25
C MET A 553 12.91 12.76 -5.56
N VAL A 554 11.62 12.64 -5.83
CA VAL A 554 10.56 13.33 -5.08
C VAL A 554 10.26 12.53 -3.81
N GLY A 555 10.15 13.18 -2.66
CA GLY A 555 9.94 12.49 -1.38
C GLY A 555 9.84 13.42 -0.18
N THR A 556 10.11 12.90 1.01
CA THR A 556 10.20 13.66 2.27
C THR A 556 11.61 13.55 2.82
N PHE A 557 12.25 14.70 3.07
CA PHE A 557 13.60 14.79 3.60
C PHE A 557 13.63 14.59 5.12
N TYR A 558 14.53 13.72 5.57
CA TYR A 558 14.79 13.43 6.98
C TYR A 558 16.28 13.55 7.29
N LYS A 559 16.62 14.34 8.33
CA LYS A 559 17.99 14.57 8.79
C LYS A 559 18.57 13.38 9.56
N SER A 560 17.71 12.54 10.13
CA SER A 560 18.08 11.45 11.05
C SER A 560 17.54 10.09 10.59
N PRO A 561 18.16 8.97 11.01
CA PRO A 561 17.67 7.61 10.73
C PRO A 561 16.36 7.27 11.46
N SER A 562 16.07 7.95 12.56
CA SER A 562 14.83 7.80 13.33
C SER A 562 14.57 9.09 14.13
N PRO A 563 13.33 9.32 14.59
CA PRO A 563 12.94 10.54 15.32
C PRO A 563 13.82 10.88 16.53
N ASP A 564 14.34 9.86 17.22
CA ASP A 564 15.14 10.04 18.44
C ASP A 564 16.66 9.91 18.19
N ALA A 565 17.07 9.73 16.93
CA ALA A 565 18.47 9.60 16.56
C ALA A 565 19.07 10.96 16.16
N PRO A 566 20.39 11.17 16.38
CA PRO A 566 21.06 12.36 15.91
C PRO A 566 21.05 12.44 14.38
N SER A 567 21.13 13.66 13.86
CA SER A 567 21.27 13.91 12.42
C SER A 567 22.50 13.20 11.88
N TYR A 568 22.43 12.72 10.63
CA TYR A 568 23.58 12.12 9.96
C TYR A 568 24.75 13.10 9.87
N VAL A 569 24.47 14.36 9.54
CA VAL A 569 25.45 15.45 9.45
C VAL A 569 24.86 16.78 9.91
N GLU A 570 25.71 17.67 10.38
CA GLU A 570 25.40 19.08 10.67
C GLU A 570 26.33 20.02 9.88
N VAL A 571 26.00 21.31 9.82
CA VAL A 571 26.90 22.31 9.23
C VAL A 571 28.26 22.29 9.95
N GLY A 572 29.34 22.22 9.18
CA GLY A 572 30.71 22.05 9.66
C GLY A 572 31.18 20.59 9.75
N THR A 573 30.32 19.62 9.47
CA THR A 573 30.69 18.19 9.45
C THR A 573 31.57 17.90 8.24
N LYS A 574 32.74 17.29 8.45
CA LYS A 574 33.55 16.72 7.36
C LYS A 574 32.93 15.42 6.88
N VAL A 575 32.84 15.26 5.56
CA VAL A 575 32.22 14.11 4.90
C VAL A 575 33.16 13.54 3.84
N GLU A 576 33.18 12.21 3.74
CA GLU A 576 33.90 11.48 2.68
C GLU A 576 32.94 11.09 1.54
N VAL A 577 33.47 10.85 0.33
CA VAL A 577 32.68 10.33 -0.78
C VAL A 577 32.01 9.02 -0.37
N GLY A 578 30.68 8.95 -0.53
CA GLY A 578 29.88 7.79 -0.13
C GLY A 578 29.33 7.83 1.31
N GLN A 579 29.69 8.82 2.12
CA GLN A 579 29.10 8.99 3.46
C GLN A 579 27.64 9.43 3.37
N THR A 580 26.75 8.81 4.16
CA THR A 580 25.33 9.17 4.23
C THR A 580 25.12 10.55 4.86
N LEU A 581 24.36 11.40 4.18
CA LEU A 581 24.05 12.78 4.57
C LEU A 581 22.63 12.94 5.11
N CYS A 582 21.67 12.22 4.54
CA CYS A 582 20.27 12.24 4.97
C CYS A 582 19.51 11.00 4.46
N ILE A 583 18.24 10.91 4.83
CA ILE A 583 17.27 10.03 4.20
C ILE A 583 16.27 10.87 3.41
N VAL A 584 15.94 10.44 2.20
CA VAL A 584 14.71 10.87 1.52
C VAL A 584 13.74 9.69 1.52
N GLU A 585 12.66 9.81 2.28
CA GLU A 585 11.55 8.87 2.19
C GLU A 585 10.84 9.11 0.86
N ALA A 586 11.02 8.18 -0.06
CA ALA A 586 10.30 8.17 -1.32
C ALA A 586 9.68 6.79 -1.47
N MET A 587 8.43 6.75 -1.94
CA MET A 587 7.78 5.48 -2.27
C MET A 587 7.60 4.54 -1.04
N LYS A 588 7.48 5.12 0.17
CA LYS A 588 7.45 4.42 1.48
C LYS A 588 8.75 3.68 1.83
N LEU A 589 9.85 4.03 1.18
CA LEU A 589 11.16 3.45 1.42
C LEU A 589 12.13 4.55 1.82
N MET A 590 13.04 4.22 2.72
CA MET A 590 14.03 5.15 3.23
C MET A 590 15.29 5.10 2.34
N ASN A 591 15.50 6.15 1.54
CA ASN A 591 16.62 6.23 0.60
C ASN A 591 17.74 7.08 1.21
N GLU A 592 18.87 6.45 1.51
CA GLU A 592 20.08 7.15 1.96
C GLU A 592 20.67 7.98 0.82
N ILE A 593 20.82 9.29 1.03
CA ILE A 593 21.52 10.18 0.11
C ILE A 593 22.97 10.31 0.58
N GLN A 594 23.90 9.96 -0.29
CA GLN A 594 25.33 9.95 0.01
C GLN A 594 26.05 11.16 -0.60
N ALA A 595 27.16 11.56 0.02
CA ALA A 595 28.03 12.59 -0.52
C ALA A 595 28.69 12.12 -1.82
N GLU A 596 28.56 12.91 -2.89
CA GLU A 596 29.24 12.65 -4.16
C GLU A 596 30.69 13.15 -4.17
N VAL A 597 31.03 14.07 -3.25
CA VAL A 597 32.35 14.69 -3.10
C VAL A 597 32.79 14.65 -1.64
N ALA A 598 34.10 14.63 -1.39
CA ALA A 598 34.66 14.77 -0.04
C ALA A 598 34.81 16.26 0.30
N GLY A 599 34.53 16.64 1.54
CA GLY A 599 34.60 18.04 1.93
C GLY A 599 33.91 18.33 3.25
N THR A 600 33.55 19.60 3.47
CA THR A 600 32.85 20.06 4.67
C THR A 600 31.45 20.56 4.33
N VAL A 601 30.43 20.09 5.05
CA VAL A 601 29.03 20.53 4.88
C VAL A 601 28.92 21.99 5.26
N ALA A 602 28.69 22.87 4.29
CA ALA A 602 28.59 24.31 4.51
C ALA A 602 27.16 24.78 4.78
N LYS A 603 26.16 24.17 4.13
CA LYS A 603 24.74 24.48 4.33
C LYS A 603 23.90 23.20 4.29
N VAL A 604 22.89 23.15 5.17
CA VAL A 604 21.75 22.24 5.09
C VAL A 604 20.56 23.09 4.65
N LEU A 605 20.00 22.82 3.48
CA LEU A 605 19.06 23.74 2.82
C LEU A 605 17.59 23.52 3.19
N LEU A 606 17.29 22.46 3.94
CA LEU A 606 15.93 22.05 4.26
C LEU A 606 15.73 21.77 5.76
N GLU A 607 14.51 21.96 6.21
CA GLU A 607 14.05 21.53 7.53
C GLU A 607 13.69 20.04 7.53
N ASP A 608 13.72 19.42 8.71
CA ASP A 608 13.37 18.01 8.85
C ASP A 608 11.89 17.76 8.50
N ALA A 609 11.57 16.59 7.95
CA ALA A 609 10.24 16.20 7.49
C ALA A 609 9.63 17.10 6.38
N THR A 610 10.48 17.76 5.58
CA THR A 610 10.03 18.66 4.50
C THR A 610 9.87 17.89 3.17
N PRO A 611 8.79 18.13 2.39
CA PRO A 611 8.67 17.59 1.03
C PRO A 611 9.78 18.12 0.10
N VAL A 612 10.33 17.25 -0.75
CA VAL A 612 11.38 17.59 -1.72
C VAL A 612 11.00 17.18 -3.13
N GLU A 613 11.41 17.98 -4.11
CA GLU A 613 11.26 17.70 -5.53
C GLU A 613 12.54 17.08 -6.14
N TYR A 614 12.38 16.41 -7.29
CA TYR A 614 13.52 15.92 -8.07
C TYR A 614 14.43 17.08 -8.49
N GLY A 615 15.72 16.96 -8.18
CA GLY A 615 16.74 17.95 -8.50
C GLY A 615 16.85 19.13 -7.53
N GLN A 616 16.04 19.15 -6.47
CA GLN A 616 16.10 20.19 -5.42
C GLN A 616 17.38 20.07 -4.60
N ASP A 617 18.03 21.19 -4.28
CA ASP A 617 19.26 21.20 -3.48
C ASP A 617 18.97 20.84 -2.02
N LEU A 618 19.71 19.85 -1.50
CA LEU A 618 19.60 19.36 -0.12
C LEU A 618 20.71 19.93 0.76
N PHE A 619 21.95 19.90 0.26
CA PHE A 619 23.16 20.35 0.96
C PHE A 619 24.09 21.11 0.03
N ILE A 620 24.94 21.96 0.59
CA ILE A 620 26.14 22.51 -0.08
C ILE A 620 27.37 21.98 0.64
N ILE A 621 28.28 21.33 -0.10
CA ILE A 621 29.55 20.81 0.41
C ILE A 621 30.70 21.61 -0.22
N VAL A 622 31.58 22.15 0.60
CA VAL A 622 32.84 22.76 0.13
C VAL A 622 33.88 21.66 0.06
N GLU A 623 34.43 21.40 -1.11
CA GLU A 623 35.46 20.38 -1.29
C GLU A 623 36.70 20.72 -0.46
N ASP A 624 37.25 19.71 0.21
CA ASP A 624 38.58 19.84 0.81
C ASP A 624 39.62 19.77 -0.34
N GLU A 625 40.55 20.74 -0.44
CA GLU A 625 41.64 20.75 -1.45
C GLU A 625 42.54 19.50 -1.41
#